data_AF-A0A818E775-F1
#
_entry.id   AF-A0A818E775-F1
#
_cell.length_a   1.000
_cell.length_b   1.000
_cell.length_c   1.000
_cell.angle_alpha   90.00
_cell.angle_beta   90.00
_cell.angle_gamma   90.00
#
_symmetry.space_group_name_H-M   'P 1'
#
loop_
_entity.id
_entity.type
_entity.pdbx_description
1 polymer ?
#
loop_
_entity_poly.entity_id
_entity_poly.type
_entity_poly.pdbx_seq_one_letter_code
_entity_poly.pdbx_strand_id
1 'polypeptide(L)'
;ICETRLDAKTISKQIQRADPTLLVRLYTDNTDAVESNVVGNRIQSGEIIVATNLAGRGTDLKTSPNVEKNGGLHVCLTYLPNNLRVEDQAFGRTSRQGQRGTSQMILSSQRTFEQLTSIHPEYSITNPRKTFTHAMEIICDWRQEAERIHLERM
;
A
#
# COMPACT_ATOMS: atom_id res chain seq x y z
N ILE A 1 -0.90 3.38 -1.06
CA ILE A 1 -0.20 3.57 0.22
C ILE A 1 1.29 3.47 -0.05
N CYS A 2 2.03 4.51 0.35
CA CYS A 2 3.45 4.67 0.08
C CYS A 2 4.26 4.64 1.38
N GLU A 3 5.52 4.24 1.27
CA GLU A 3 6.43 4.16 2.40
C GLU A 3 6.74 5.55 2.96
N THR A 4 7.15 6.47 2.08
CA THR A 4 7.59 7.81 2.47
C THR A 4 6.68 8.92 1.94
N ARG A 5 6.72 10.08 2.58
CA ARG A 5 6.03 11.29 2.10
C ARG A 5 6.55 11.73 0.72
N LEU A 6 7.84 11.48 0.44
CA LEU A 6 8.45 11.81 -0.84
C LEU A 6 7.89 10.92 -1.95
N ASP A 7 7.76 9.62 -1.70
CA ASP A 7 7.16 8.69 -2.67
C ASP A 7 5.70 9.06 -2.95
N ALA A 8 4.92 9.36 -1.91
CA ALA A 8 3.53 9.79 -2.07
C ALA A 8 3.41 11.07 -2.93
N LYS A 9 4.24 12.08 -2.66
CA LYS A 9 4.29 13.31 -3.48
C LYS A 9 4.72 13.03 -4.92
N THR A 10 5.66 12.12 -5.12
CA THR A 10 6.19 11.76 -6.44
C THR A 10 5.13 11.05 -7.27
N ILE A 11 4.48 10.03 -6.69
CA ILE A 11 3.42 9.26 -7.34
C ILE A 11 2.23 10.17 -7.67
N SER A 12 1.80 11.01 -6.73
CA SER A 12 0.72 11.98 -6.98
C SER A 12 1.02 12.90 -8.17
N LYS A 13 2.25 13.44 -8.27
CA LYS A 13 2.67 14.25 -9.41
C LYS A 13 2.71 13.45 -10.72
N GLN A 14 3.14 12.20 -10.69
CA GLN A 14 3.19 11.36 -11.89
C GLN A 14 1.79 11.00 -12.40
N ILE A 15 0.85 10.70 -11.50
CA ILE A 15 -0.55 10.44 -11.86
C ILE A 15 -1.16 11.69 -12.51
N GLN A 16 -1.00 12.86 -11.90
CA GLN A 16 -1.55 14.11 -12.47
C GLN A 16 -0.91 14.49 -13.81
N ARG A 17 0.37 14.12 -14.01
CA ARG A 17 1.06 14.31 -15.30
C ARG A 17 0.55 13.35 -16.38
N ALA A 18 0.26 12.12 -16.02
CA ALA A 18 -0.27 11.12 -16.93
C ALA A 18 -1.72 11.46 -17.34
N ASP A 19 -2.52 11.91 -16.38
CA ASP A 19 -3.88 12.37 -16.65
C ASP A 19 -4.26 13.51 -15.67
N PRO A 20 -4.28 14.76 -16.15
CA PRO A 20 -4.65 15.92 -15.34
C PRO A 20 -6.12 15.95 -14.92
N THR A 21 -6.99 15.13 -15.51
CA THR A 21 -8.43 15.10 -15.21
C THR A 21 -8.75 14.26 -13.97
N LEU A 22 -7.83 13.39 -13.55
CA LEU A 22 -8.01 12.54 -12.37
C LEU A 22 -8.02 13.38 -11.09
N LEU A 23 -8.98 13.07 -10.22
CA LEU A 23 -9.07 13.68 -8.90
C LEU A 23 -8.13 12.94 -7.93
N VAL A 24 -6.95 13.52 -7.70
CA VAL A 24 -5.92 12.97 -6.81
C VAL A 24 -5.91 13.75 -5.48
N ARG A 25 -6.13 13.05 -4.37
CA ARG A 25 -5.99 13.58 -3.01
C ARG A 25 -4.70 13.05 -2.39
N LEU A 26 -3.88 13.96 -1.85
CA LEU A 26 -2.65 13.60 -1.15
C LEU A 26 -2.89 13.57 0.36
N TYR A 27 -2.53 12.47 1.01
CA TYR A 27 -2.77 12.25 2.43
C TYR A 27 -1.48 11.79 3.13
N THR A 28 -0.63 12.75 3.52
CA THR A 28 0.76 12.43 3.92
C THR A 28 1.19 12.99 5.27
N ASP A 29 0.34 13.80 5.91
CA ASP A 29 0.56 14.36 7.24
C ASP A 29 -0.74 14.45 8.03
N ASN A 30 -0.61 14.51 9.35
CA ASN A 30 -1.70 14.75 10.28
C ASN A 30 -1.91 16.27 10.46
N THR A 31 -1.90 17.04 9.38
CA THR A 31 -2.38 18.42 9.49
C THR A 31 -3.90 18.41 9.39
N ASP A 32 -4.57 18.87 10.45
CA ASP A 32 -6.02 18.75 10.64
C ASP A 32 -6.85 19.22 9.43
N ALA A 33 -6.36 20.25 8.71
CA ALA A 33 -7.04 20.81 7.55
C ALA A 33 -7.08 19.89 6.32
N VAL A 34 -6.02 19.13 6.06
CA VAL A 34 -5.95 18.20 4.92
C VAL A 34 -6.67 16.89 5.28
N GLU A 35 -6.51 16.41 6.51
CA GLU A 35 -7.23 15.23 7.01
C GLU A 35 -8.75 15.45 6.94
N SER A 36 -9.26 16.55 7.48
CA SER A 36 -10.71 16.81 7.58
C SER A 36 -11.43 16.74 6.22
N ASN A 37 -10.79 17.22 5.16
CA ASN A 37 -11.35 17.20 3.80
C ASN A 37 -11.40 15.79 3.17
N VAL A 38 -10.49 14.90 3.57
CA VAL A 38 -10.45 13.49 3.13
C VAL A 38 -11.40 12.63 3.96
N VAL A 39 -11.47 12.87 5.28
CA VAL A 39 -12.29 12.07 6.22
C VAL A 39 -13.77 12.46 6.19
N GLY A 40 -14.09 13.74 6.05
CA GLY A 40 -15.46 14.24 6.11
C GLY A 40 -16.31 13.87 4.90
N ASN A 41 -15.67 13.59 3.76
CA ASN A 41 -16.36 13.32 2.50
C ASN A 41 -16.33 11.84 2.15
N ARG A 42 -17.41 11.35 1.53
CA ARG A 42 -17.41 10.02 0.93
C ARG A 42 -16.52 10.01 -0.30
N ILE A 43 -15.68 8.99 -0.43
CA ILE A 43 -14.86 8.73 -1.61
C ILE A 43 -15.80 8.44 -2.78
N GLN A 44 -15.69 9.21 -3.86
CA GLN A 44 -16.44 8.98 -5.08
C GLN A 44 -15.71 8.05 -6.04
N SER A 45 -16.45 7.49 -6.99
CA SER A 45 -15.88 6.66 -8.05
C SER A 45 -14.92 7.49 -8.91
N GLY A 46 -13.74 6.94 -9.20
CA GLY A 46 -12.70 7.62 -9.97
C GLY A 46 -11.76 8.49 -9.13
N GLU A 47 -12.00 8.63 -7.83
CA GLU A 47 -11.06 9.33 -6.94
C GLU A 47 -9.84 8.46 -6.61
N ILE A 48 -8.66 9.08 -6.59
CA ILE A 48 -7.41 8.45 -6.21
C ILE A 48 -6.89 9.11 -4.93
N ILE A 49 -6.63 8.31 -3.90
CA ILE A 49 -6.02 8.79 -2.66
C ILE A 49 -4.60 8.22 -2.56
N VAL A 50 -3.62 9.12 -2.53
CA VAL A 50 -2.22 8.77 -2.32
C VAL A 50 -1.86 9.05 -0.87
N ALA A 51 -1.71 7.99 -0.07
CA ALA A 51 -1.45 8.08 1.36
C ALA A 51 -0.10 7.51 1.77
N THR A 52 0.49 7.99 2.87
CA THR A 52 1.56 7.27 3.58
C THR A 52 0.98 6.32 4.63
N ASN A 53 1.78 5.33 5.06
CA ASN A 53 1.35 4.37 6.08
C ASN A 53 0.87 5.02 7.40
N LEU A 54 1.42 6.19 7.76
CA LEU A 54 1.06 6.91 8.98
C LEU A 54 -0.23 7.74 8.84
N ALA A 55 -0.57 8.16 7.63
CA ALA A 55 -1.72 9.04 7.41
C ALA A 55 -3.05 8.30 7.61
N GLY A 56 -3.98 8.92 8.32
CA GLY A 56 -5.31 8.34 8.56
C GLY A 56 -5.35 7.09 9.41
N ARG A 57 -4.37 6.88 10.28
CA ARG A 57 -4.48 5.85 11.32
C ARG A 57 -5.69 6.14 12.21
N GLY A 58 -6.63 5.20 12.28
CA GLY A 58 -7.89 5.36 13.01
C GLY A 58 -9.02 6.02 12.20
N THR A 59 -8.73 6.51 10.99
CA THR A 59 -9.73 7.06 10.08
C THR A 59 -10.49 5.97 9.34
N ASP A 60 -11.81 6.11 9.31
CA ASP A 60 -12.68 5.29 8.47
C ASP A 60 -12.98 5.99 7.15
N LEU A 61 -12.47 5.41 6.05
CA LEU A 61 -12.66 5.94 4.70
C LEU A 61 -14.01 5.48 4.17
N LYS A 62 -15.00 6.36 4.21
CA LYS A 62 -16.36 6.03 3.77
C LYS A 62 -16.45 6.09 2.25
N THR A 63 -16.84 5.01 1.61
CA THR A 63 -17.10 4.96 0.17
C THR A 63 -18.52 5.46 -0.16
N SER A 64 -18.71 5.96 -1.38
CA SER A 64 -20.04 6.26 -1.90
C SER A 64 -20.72 4.99 -2.47
N PRO A 65 -22.05 4.95 -2.58
CA PRO A 65 -22.74 3.80 -3.17
C PRO A 65 -22.27 3.45 -4.59
N ASN A 66 -21.76 4.45 -5.34
CA ASN A 66 -21.23 4.22 -6.69
C ASN A 66 -19.91 3.44 -6.67
N VAL A 67 -19.05 3.69 -5.67
CA VAL A 67 -17.81 2.91 -5.48
C VAL A 67 -18.13 1.46 -5.18
N GLU A 68 -19.09 1.20 -4.29
CA GLU A 68 -19.50 -0.17 -3.95
C GLU A 68 -20.10 -0.93 -5.14
N LYS A 69 -20.90 -0.25 -5.98
CA LYS A 69 -21.42 -0.83 -7.23
C LYS A 69 -20.31 -1.24 -8.20
N ASN A 70 -19.17 -0.55 -8.18
CA ASN A 70 -18.01 -0.82 -9.02
C ASN A 70 -16.99 -1.79 -8.39
N GLY A 71 -17.36 -2.50 -7.33
CA GLY A 71 -16.49 -3.49 -6.68
C GLY A 71 -15.76 -2.98 -5.43
N GLY A 72 -16.06 -1.75 -5.00
CA GLY A 72 -15.57 -1.19 -3.74
C GLY A 72 -14.20 -0.53 -3.84
N LEU A 73 -13.63 -0.19 -2.68
CA LEU A 73 -12.34 0.49 -2.61
C LEU A 73 -11.20 -0.46 -3.03
N HIS A 74 -10.32 0.00 -3.91
CA HIS A 74 -9.11 -0.75 -4.26
C HIS A 74 -7.88 -0.15 -3.57
N VAL A 75 -7.13 -0.97 -2.85
CA VAL A 75 -5.93 -0.53 -2.12
C VAL A 75 -4.67 -1.05 -2.81
N CYS A 76 -3.82 -0.13 -3.27
CA CYS A 76 -2.48 -0.46 -3.75
C CYS A 76 -1.42 -0.14 -2.69
N LEU A 77 -0.59 -1.10 -2.31
CA LEU A 77 0.61 -0.88 -1.49
C LEU A 77 1.85 -0.83 -2.40
N THR A 78 2.65 0.24 -2.31
CA THR A 78 3.71 0.52 -3.29
C THR A 78 5.12 0.18 -2.81
N TYR A 79 5.24 -0.59 -1.73
CA TYR A 79 6.50 -1.00 -1.12
C TYR A 79 6.28 -2.30 -0.35
N LEU A 80 7.37 -3.00 -0.01
CA LEU A 80 7.31 -4.21 0.81
C LEU A 80 7.37 -3.81 2.29
N PRO A 81 6.36 -4.09 3.12
CA PRO A 81 6.44 -3.78 4.54
C PRO A 81 7.42 -4.69 5.28
N ASN A 82 8.08 -4.16 6.31
CA ASN A 82 9.02 -4.94 7.13
C ASN A 82 8.35 -6.03 8.00
N ASN A 83 7.02 -6.04 8.09
CA ASN A 83 6.26 -7.07 8.81
C ASN A 83 4.81 -7.14 8.28
N LEU A 84 4.18 -8.30 8.49
CA LEU A 84 2.80 -8.55 8.07
C LEU A 84 1.79 -7.62 8.75
N ARG A 85 2.01 -7.24 10.02
CA ARG A 85 1.10 -6.34 10.73
C ARG A 85 0.91 -5.01 9.99
N VAL A 86 1.95 -4.45 9.37
CA VAL A 86 1.83 -3.22 8.56
C VAL A 86 1.12 -3.49 7.25
N GLU A 87 1.37 -4.64 6.63
CA GLU A 87 0.67 -5.08 5.41
C GLU A 87 -0.84 -5.24 5.67
N ASP A 88 -1.23 -5.97 6.71
CA ASP A 88 -2.62 -6.21 7.09
C ASP A 88 -3.33 -4.90 7.43
N GLN A 89 -2.64 -3.97 8.09
CA GLN A 89 -3.18 -2.63 8.36
C GLN A 89 -3.42 -1.82 7.09
N ALA A 90 -2.59 -1.98 6.07
CA ALA A 90 -2.74 -1.33 4.79
C ALA A 90 -3.91 -1.96 4.00
N PHE A 91 -3.94 -3.29 3.89
CA PHE A 91 -4.99 -4.01 3.16
C PHE A 91 -6.36 -3.94 3.85
N GLY A 92 -6.39 -3.90 5.18
CA GLY A 92 -7.61 -3.69 5.98
C GLY A 92 -8.25 -2.30 5.83
N ARG A 93 -7.68 -1.41 5.00
CA ARG A 93 -8.32 -0.13 4.63
C ARG A 93 -9.47 -0.28 3.66
N THR A 94 -9.59 -1.43 3.00
CA THR A 94 -10.72 -1.76 2.15
C THR A 94 -11.68 -2.77 2.81
N SER A 95 -12.83 -3.02 2.17
CA SER A 95 -13.80 -4.05 2.56
C SER A 95 -14.31 -3.96 4.00
N ARG A 96 -14.40 -2.75 4.56
CA ARG A 96 -14.84 -2.56 5.95
C ARG A 96 -16.35 -2.76 6.06
N GLN A 97 -16.81 -3.36 7.16
CA GLN A 97 -18.24 -3.54 7.44
C GLN A 97 -19.01 -4.30 6.33
N GLY A 98 -18.37 -5.28 5.70
CA GLY A 98 -19.00 -6.08 4.63
C GLY A 98 -19.08 -5.38 3.27
N GLN A 99 -18.44 -4.22 3.12
CA GLN A 99 -18.25 -3.56 1.83
C GLN A 99 -17.38 -4.41 0.90
N ARG A 100 -17.53 -4.17 -0.40
CA ARG A 100 -16.66 -4.82 -1.39
C ARG A 100 -15.30 -4.12 -1.39
N GLY A 101 -14.31 -4.80 -1.93
CA GLY A 101 -13.01 -4.21 -2.10
C GLY A 101 -11.96 -5.22 -2.47
N THR A 102 -10.82 -4.71 -2.91
CA THR A 102 -9.68 -5.52 -3.30
C THR A 102 -8.41 -4.80 -2.86
N SER A 103 -7.32 -5.55 -2.74
CA SER A 103 -6.01 -5.00 -2.46
C SER A 103 -4.96 -5.68 -3.30
N GLN A 104 -3.88 -4.96 -3.62
CA GLN A 104 -2.72 -5.48 -4.30
C GLN A 104 -1.45 -4.78 -3.85
N MET A 105 -0.32 -5.45 -4.02
CA MET A 105 1.00 -4.86 -3.83
C MET A 105 1.66 -4.64 -5.18
N ILE A 106 2.24 -3.45 -5.38
CA ILE A 106 2.96 -3.07 -6.59
C ILE A 106 4.39 -2.74 -6.18
N LEU A 107 5.32 -3.64 -6.50
CA LEU A 107 6.70 -3.59 -6.02
C LEU A 107 7.68 -3.19 -7.11
N SER A 108 8.66 -2.37 -6.74
CA SER A 108 9.83 -2.11 -7.58
C SER A 108 10.85 -3.21 -7.33
N SER A 109 11.21 -3.96 -8.39
CA SER A 109 12.24 -5.01 -8.30
C SER A 109 13.51 -4.54 -7.61
N GLN A 110 14.01 -3.34 -7.94
CA GLN A 110 15.26 -2.82 -7.42
C GLN A 110 15.15 -2.53 -5.91
N ARG A 111 14.17 -1.69 -5.51
CA ARG A 111 14.00 -1.31 -4.10
C ARG A 111 13.68 -2.50 -3.21
N THR A 112 12.81 -3.40 -3.70
CA THR A 112 12.44 -4.61 -2.95
C THR A 112 13.64 -5.51 -2.74
N PHE A 113 14.50 -5.67 -3.75
CA PHE A 113 15.70 -6.49 -3.62
C PHE A 113 16.73 -5.89 -2.63
N GLU A 114 16.96 -4.57 -2.71
CA GLU A 114 17.83 -3.85 -1.76
C GLU A 114 17.34 -4.01 -0.31
N GLN A 115 16.03 -3.88 -0.10
CA GLN A 115 15.42 -4.04 1.22
C GLN A 115 15.52 -5.48 1.74
N LEU A 116 15.19 -6.49 0.93
CA LEU A 116 15.28 -7.90 1.32
C LEU A 116 16.71 -8.28 1.69
N THR A 117 17.69 -7.85 0.89
CA THR A 117 19.12 -8.11 1.15
C THR A 117 19.58 -7.49 2.47
N SER A 118 19.02 -6.34 2.86
CA SER A 118 19.31 -5.67 4.12
C SER A 118 18.74 -6.40 5.34
N ILE A 119 17.50 -6.91 5.23
CA ILE A 119 16.80 -7.59 6.33
C ILE A 119 17.27 -9.04 6.48
N HIS A 120 17.56 -9.68 5.35
CA HIS A 120 17.95 -11.08 5.25
C HIS A 120 19.24 -11.21 4.40
N PRO A 121 20.40 -10.93 5.00
CA PRO A 121 21.69 -10.99 4.31
C PRO A 121 22.00 -12.36 3.71
N GLU A 122 21.38 -13.44 4.20
CA GLU A 122 21.45 -14.79 3.64
C GLU A 122 20.95 -14.87 2.18
N TYR A 123 20.09 -13.93 1.78
CA TYR A 123 19.67 -13.78 0.38
C TYR A 123 20.59 -12.83 -0.42
N SER A 124 21.70 -12.34 0.16
CA SER A 124 22.71 -11.58 -0.59
C SER A 124 23.29 -12.46 -1.68
N ILE A 125 22.82 -12.23 -2.89
CA ILE A 125 23.18 -13.01 -4.06
C ILE A 125 24.66 -12.78 -4.39
N THR A 126 25.51 -13.81 -4.24
CA THR A 126 26.88 -13.83 -4.76
C THR A 126 26.96 -14.03 -6.29
N ASN A 127 25.82 -14.16 -6.97
CA ASN A 127 25.74 -14.45 -8.40
C ASN A 127 24.69 -13.59 -9.15
N PRO A 128 25.10 -12.52 -9.87
CA PRO A 128 24.22 -11.50 -10.46
C PRO A 128 23.26 -12.00 -11.57
N ARG A 129 23.26 -13.31 -11.88
CA ARG A 129 22.36 -13.95 -12.84
C ARG A 129 21.07 -14.50 -12.24
N LYS A 130 20.89 -14.48 -10.91
CA LYS A 130 19.63 -14.91 -10.27
C LYS A 130 18.56 -13.82 -10.44
N THR A 131 17.70 -14.06 -11.41
CA THR A 131 16.62 -13.23 -11.96
C THR A 131 15.53 -12.88 -10.95
N PHE A 132 14.72 -11.86 -11.28
CA PHE A 132 13.47 -11.43 -10.62
C PHE A 132 12.61 -12.56 -10.02
N THR A 133 12.55 -13.73 -10.67
CA THR A 133 11.88 -14.93 -10.17
C THR A 133 12.33 -15.34 -8.77
N HIS A 134 13.63 -15.26 -8.49
CA HIS A 134 14.19 -15.60 -7.18
C HIS A 134 13.77 -14.60 -6.10
N ALA A 135 13.61 -13.31 -6.45
CA ALA A 135 13.09 -12.32 -5.51
C ALA A 135 11.62 -12.61 -5.15
N MET A 136 10.81 -13.08 -6.10
CA MET A 136 9.43 -13.48 -5.83
C MET A 136 9.36 -14.73 -4.94
N GLU A 137 10.23 -15.72 -5.16
CA GLU A 137 10.36 -16.88 -4.27
C GLU A 137 10.71 -16.43 -2.84
N ILE A 138 11.72 -15.56 -2.69
CA ILE A 138 12.12 -15.01 -1.39
C ILE A 138 10.97 -14.26 -0.71
N ILE A 139 10.22 -13.44 -1.45
CA ILE A 139 9.06 -12.73 -0.91
C ILE A 139 8.00 -13.73 -0.46
N CYS A 140 7.72 -14.77 -1.24
CA CYS A 140 6.78 -15.81 -0.87
C CYS A 140 7.23 -16.55 0.40
N ASP A 141 8.49 -16.97 0.46
CA ASP A 141 9.06 -17.68 1.61
C ASP A 141 9.05 -16.80 2.86
N TRP A 142 9.44 -15.53 2.75
CA TRP A 142 9.35 -14.56 3.83
C TRP A 142 7.91 -14.37 4.32
N ARG A 143 6.94 -14.27 3.39
CA ARG A 143 5.52 -14.13 3.75
C ARG A 143 5.01 -15.36 4.49
N GLN A 144 5.34 -16.56 4.00
CA GLN A 144 4.96 -17.81 4.67
C GLN A 144 5.57 -17.92 6.06
N GLU A 145 6.84 -17.55 6.21
CA GLU A 145 7.53 -17.53 7.51
C GLU A 145 6.91 -16.52 8.47
N ALA A 146 6.65 -15.31 7.99
CA ALA A 146 6.02 -14.28 8.80
C ALA A 146 4.59 -14.66 9.20
N GLU A 147 3.85 -15.36 8.32
CA GLU A 147 2.50 -15.86 8.59
C GLU A 147 2.54 -16.97 9.64
N ARG A 148 3.49 -17.91 9.53
CA ARG A 148 3.73 -18.95 10.54
C ARG A 148 3.99 -18.34 11.92
N ILE A 149 4.95 -17.40 12.02
CA ILE A 149 5.26 -16.72 13.28
C ILE A 149 4.04 -15.96 13.81
N HIS A 150 3.22 -15.38 12.94
CA HIS A 150 2.01 -14.67 13.34
C HIS A 150 0.97 -15.61 13.96
N LEU A 151 0.72 -16.76 13.32
CA LEU A 151 -0.21 -17.78 13.78
C LEU A 151 0.26 -18.46 15.09
N GLU A 152 1.57 -18.71 15.25
CA GLU A 152 2.13 -19.29 16.48
C GLU A 152 2.01 -18.37 17.71
N ARG A 153 1.77 -17.07 17.49
CA ARG A 153 1.63 -16.05 18.56
C ARG A 153 0.18 -15.75 18.94
N MET A 154 -0.80 -16.37 18.28
CA MET A 154 -2.23 -16.29 18.63
C MET A 154 -2.66 -17.47 19.49
#